data_AF-A0A8J3LQG6-F1
#
_entry.id   AF-A0A8J3LQG6-F1
#
_cell.length_a   1.000
_cell.length_b   1.000
_cell.length_c   1.000
_cell.angle_alpha   90.00
_cell.angle_beta   90.00
_cell.angle_gamma   90.00
#
_symmetry.space_group_name_H-M   'P 1'
#
loop_
_entity.id
_entity.type
_entity.pdbx_description
1 polymer ?
#
loop_
_entity_poly.entity_id
_entity_poly.type
_entity_poly.pdbx_seq_one_letter_code
_entity_poly.pdbx_strand_id
1 'polypeptide(L)'
;MRLPRFLLAGVLLFAALFLLTSLFVRPPFEGVGVTAAAVFLVVWLVVSMVNAWLGVVSAGYRPAEEALALIPVFGVPAVVAGLGALGSAALWDGGPVIQTGRAPAVFAAGLALWGAILLLAGLLARRPSPARSAATAAAVHLPLWALLCLVNLVTGVRAAGYTVAEEVPLFLLNVAVPGIVAMAAWALVRRVAA
;
A
#
# COMPACT_ATOMS: atom_id res chain seq x y z
N MET A 1 -18.14 -4.98 10.53
CA MET A 1 -17.46 -4.06 11.47
C MET A 1 -16.45 -3.21 10.68
N ARG A 2 -16.49 -1.87 10.79
CA ARG A 2 -15.66 -0.97 9.96
C ARG A 2 -14.21 -0.86 10.47
N LEU A 3 -14.02 -0.77 11.79
CA LEU A 3 -12.70 -0.57 12.41
C LEU A 3 -11.67 -1.67 12.06
N PRO A 4 -11.94 -2.99 12.21
CA PRO A 4 -10.92 -4.01 11.91
C PRO A 4 -10.43 -3.99 10.46
N ARG A 5 -11.34 -3.69 9.50
CA ARG A 5 -10.99 -3.57 8.08
C ARG A 5 -10.13 -2.33 7.82
N PHE A 6 -10.40 -1.24 8.54
CA PHE A 6 -9.60 -0.01 8.44
C PHE A 6 -8.19 -0.21 9.01
N LEU A 7 -8.08 -0.89 10.16
CA LEU A 7 -6.79 -1.27 10.74
C LEU A 7 -6.00 -2.17 9.80
N LEU A 8 -6.64 -3.18 9.23
CA LEU A 8 -6.02 -4.07 8.24
C LEU A 8 -5.54 -3.29 7.01
N ALA A 9 -6.32 -2.35 6.50
CA ALA A 9 -5.90 -1.50 5.38
C ALA A 9 -4.65 -0.67 5.70
N GLY A 10 -4.54 -0.15 6.93
CA GLY A 10 -3.37 0.57 7.40
C GLY A 10 -2.14 -0.32 7.48
N VAL A 11 -2.27 -1.50 8.06
CA VAL A 11 -1.18 -2.49 8.14
C VAL A 11 -0.71 -2.92 6.75
N LEU A 12 -1.62 -3.20 5.83
CA LEU A 12 -1.29 -3.57 4.45
C LEU A 12 -0.58 -2.43 3.71
N LEU A 13 -1.03 -1.17 3.89
CA LEU A 13 -0.38 -0.02 3.30
C LEU A 13 1.03 0.18 3.86
N PHE A 14 1.21 0.08 5.17
CA PHE A 14 2.54 0.15 5.78
C PHE A 14 3.46 -0.97 5.28
N ALA A 15 2.97 -2.21 5.21
CA ALA A 15 3.74 -3.34 4.69
C ALA A 15 4.18 -3.10 3.23
N ALA A 16 3.29 -2.58 2.39
CA ALA A 16 3.62 -2.22 1.01
C ALA A 16 4.72 -1.14 0.96
N LEU A 17 4.60 -0.07 1.75
CA LEU A 17 5.59 1.02 1.78
C LEU A 17 6.93 0.56 2.35
N PHE A 18 6.93 -0.31 3.36
CA PHE A 18 8.15 -0.90 3.92
C PHE A 18 8.88 -1.72 2.85
N LEU A 19 8.18 -2.63 2.18
CA LEU A 19 8.76 -3.44 1.11
C LEU A 19 9.24 -2.60 -0.07
N LEU A 20 8.47 -1.59 -0.50
CA LEU A 20 8.88 -0.67 -1.57
C LEU A 20 10.12 0.12 -1.19
N THR A 21 10.22 0.59 0.06
CA THR A 21 11.41 1.27 0.56
C THR A 21 12.61 0.33 0.55
N SER A 22 12.46 -0.89 1.08
CA SER A 22 13.48 -1.95 1.03
C SER A 22 13.95 -2.26 -0.39
N LEU A 23 13.06 -2.16 -1.39
CA LEU A 23 13.37 -2.42 -2.79
C LEU A 23 14.06 -1.24 -3.47
N PHE A 24 13.67 0.01 -3.18
CA PHE A 24 14.13 1.16 -3.97
C PHE A 24 15.42 1.82 -3.46
N VAL A 25 15.83 1.51 -2.24
CA VAL A 25 17.09 2.00 -1.67
C VAL A 25 18.25 1.04 -1.94
N ARG A 26 19.50 1.46 -1.65
CA ARG A 26 20.71 0.68 -1.91
C ARG A 26 21.68 0.75 -0.72
N PRO A 27 22.50 -0.29 -0.48
CA PRO A 27 23.54 -0.21 0.55
C PRO A 27 24.52 0.94 0.28
N PRO A 28 25.03 1.62 1.33
CA PRO A 28 24.85 1.34 2.76
C PRO A 28 23.64 2.10 3.38
N PHE A 29 22.49 2.18 2.70
CA PHE A 29 21.32 2.84 3.27
C PHE A 29 20.72 2.07 4.46
N GLU A 30 20.65 2.73 5.61
CA GLU A 30 20.19 2.21 6.90
C GLU A 30 18.86 2.88 7.34
N GLY A 31 18.15 3.53 6.42
CA GLY A 31 16.96 4.32 6.73
C GLY A 31 15.62 3.67 6.36
N VAL A 32 15.57 2.36 6.07
CA VAL A 32 14.39 1.72 5.45
C VAL A 32 13.15 1.89 6.31
N GLY A 33 13.21 1.44 7.57
CA GLY A 33 12.05 1.46 8.45
C GLY A 33 11.58 2.87 8.78
N VAL A 34 12.51 3.78 9.04
CA VAL A 34 12.20 5.19 9.33
C VAL A 34 11.56 5.88 8.12
N THR A 35 12.10 5.67 6.93
CA THR A 35 11.56 6.25 5.68
C THR A 35 10.17 5.71 5.38
N ALA A 36 9.99 4.39 5.48
CA ALA A 36 8.69 3.75 5.28
C ALA A 36 7.65 4.26 6.29
N ALA A 37 8.01 4.36 7.57
CA ALA A 37 7.14 4.89 8.61
C ALA A 37 6.81 6.37 8.38
N ALA A 38 7.77 7.21 8.02
CA ALA A 38 7.54 8.63 7.76
C ALA A 38 6.56 8.85 6.60
N VAL A 39 6.79 8.17 5.46
CA VAL A 39 5.87 8.24 4.30
C VAL A 39 4.50 7.70 4.68
N PHE A 40 4.45 6.56 5.37
CA PHE A 40 3.20 5.97 5.84
C PHE A 40 2.43 6.91 6.74
N LEU A 41 3.05 7.52 7.75
CA LEU A 41 2.37 8.39 8.71
C LEU A 41 1.72 9.58 8.03
N VAL A 42 2.39 10.18 7.03
CA VAL A 42 1.83 11.29 6.24
C VAL A 42 0.62 10.83 5.45
N VAL A 43 0.76 9.76 4.67
CA VAL A 43 -0.34 9.24 3.83
C VAL A 43 -1.51 8.78 4.70
N TRP A 44 -1.22 8.06 5.78
CA TRP A 44 -2.23 7.49 6.67
C TRP A 44 -2.95 8.55 7.48
N LEU A 45 -2.26 9.63 7.89
CA LEU A 45 -2.92 10.78 8.52
C LEU A 45 -3.97 11.38 7.57
N VAL A 46 -3.60 11.63 6.31
CA VAL A 46 -4.54 12.15 5.31
C VAL A 46 -5.73 11.22 5.11
N VAL A 47 -5.50 9.91 4.95
CA VAL A 47 -6.58 8.92 4.81
C VAL A 47 -7.49 8.89 6.04
N SER A 48 -6.91 8.96 7.23
CA SER A 48 -7.65 8.94 8.50
C SER A 48 -8.48 10.22 8.68
N MET A 49 -7.94 11.38 8.30
CA MET A 49 -8.66 12.66 8.29
C MET A 49 -9.80 12.66 7.28
N VAL A 50 -9.58 12.13 6.06
CA VAL A 50 -10.64 11.96 5.06
C VAL A 50 -11.74 11.05 5.59
N ASN A 51 -11.40 9.95 6.27
CA ASN A 51 -12.38 9.09 6.90
C ASN A 51 -13.22 9.83 7.96
N ALA A 52 -12.57 10.56 8.87
CA ALA A 52 -13.24 11.34 9.90
C ALA A 52 -14.15 12.42 9.29
N TRP A 53 -13.66 13.14 8.28
CA TRP A 53 -14.44 14.13 7.54
C TRP A 53 -15.68 13.51 6.89
N LEU A 54 -15.54 12.36 6.24
CA LEU A 54 -16.68 11.62 5.65
C LEU A 54 -17.68 11.17 6.71
N GLY A 55 -17.22 10.81 7.92
CA GLY A 55 -18.08 10.54 9.07
C GLY A 55 -18.96 11.73 9.43
N VAL A 56 -18.36 12.93 9.54
CA VAL A 56 -19.10 14.17 9.82
C VAL A 56 -20.07 14.51 8.69
N VAL A 57 -19.60 14.59 7.44
CA VAL A 57 -20.42 15.16 6.34
C VAL A 57 -21.40 14.18 5.71
N SER A 58 -21.13 12.87 5.78
CA SER A 58 -21.95 11.86 5.09
C SER A 58 -22.76 10.99 6.05
N ALA A 59 -22.26 10.74 7.27
CA ALA A 59 -22.95 9.91 8.25
C ALA A 59 -23.65 10.71 9.35
N GLY A 60 -23.42 12.03 9.43
CA GLY A 60 -24.09 12.93 10.37
C GLY A 60 -23.56 12.84 11.81
N TYR A 61 -22.36 12.29 11.99
CA TYR A 61 -21.70 12.22 13.30
C TYR A 61 -21.21 13.59 13.76
N ARG A 62 -21.07 13.77 15.07
CA ARG A 62 -20.53 15.01 15.63
C ARG A 62 -19.00 15.06 15.45
N PRO A 63 -18.40 16.24 15.19
CA PRO A 63 -16.94 16.35 15.06
C PRO A 63 -16.16 15.77 16.26
N ALA A 64 -16.69 15.91 17.48
CA ALA A 64 -16.05 15.35 18.68
C ALA A 64 -16.05 13.81 18.71
N GLU A 65 -17.09 13.17 18.18
CA GLU A 65 -17.17 11.70 18.09
C GLU A 65 -16.15 11.18 17.07
N GLU A 66 -16.04 11.84 15.93
CA GLU A 66 -15.06 11.50 14.89
C GLU A 66 -13.61 11.77 15.34
N ALA A 67 -13.38 12.81 16.13
CA ALA A 67 -12.07 13.07 16.74
C ALA A 67 -11.63 11.93 17.67
N LEU A 68 -12.55 11.34 18.45
CA LEU A 68 -12.26 10.17 19.29
C LEU A 68 -12.06 8.91 18.46
N ALA A 69 -12.85 8.72 17.39
CA ALA A 69 -12.69 7.59 16.48
C ALA A 69 -11.36 7.65 15.69
N LEU A 70 -10.82 8.85 15.46
CA LEU A 70 -9.52 9.06 14.81
C LEU A 70 -8.39 8.42 15.63
N ILE A 71 -8.50 8.37 16.96
CA ILE A 71 -7.45 7.83 17.85
C ILE A 71 -7.10 6.39 17.50
N PRO A 72 -8.03 5.41 17.49
CA PRO A 72 -7.69 4.04 17.09
C PRO A 72 -7.42 3.91 15.59
N VAL A 73 -8.11 4.68 14.75
CA VAL A 73 -7.99 4.61 13.27
C VAL A 73 -6.60 5.02 12.80
N PHE A 74 -6.06 6.10 13.35
CA PHE A 74 -4.70 6.57 13.06
C PHE A 74 -3.67 5.90 13.98
N GLY A 75 -3.95 5.86 15.28
CA GLY A 75 -2.97 5.50 16.32
C GLY A 75 -2.51 4.05 16.23
N VAL A 76 -3.40 3.09 15.99
CA VAL A 76 -2.98 1.68 15.93
C VAL A 76 -2.04 1.41 14.74
N PRO A 77 -2.37 1.80 13.49
CA PRO A 77 -1.43 1.63 12.39
C PRO A 77 -0.16 2.48 12.54
N ALA A 78 -0.24 3.67 13.15
CA ALA A 78 0.94 4.49 13.47
C ALA A 78 1.88 3.79 14.46
N VAL A 79 1.34 3.14 15.49
CA VAL A 79 2.12 2.30 16.42
C VAL A 79 2.76 1.13 15.67
N VAL A 80 2.02 0.43 14.81
CA VAL A 80 2.58 -0.65 13.98
C VAL A 80 3.73 -0.14 13.11
N ALA A 81 3.59 1.05 12.50
CA ALA A 81 4.65 1.66 11.70
C ALA A 81 5.88 2.03 12.53
N GLY A 82 5.67 2.60 13.73
CA GLY A 82 6.75 2.92 14.67
C GLY A 82 7.48 1.66 15.16
N LEU A 83 6.75 0.60 15.49
CA LEU A 83 7.34 -0.70 15.83
C LEU A 83 8.09 -1.30 14.64
N GLY A 84 7.58 -1.15 13.42
CA GLY A 84 8.28 -1.53 12.20
C GLY A 84 9.59 -0.77 12.03
N ALA A 85 9.61 0.55 12.26
CA ALA A 85 10.83 1.35 12.21
C ALA A 85 11.84 0.96 13.29
N LEU A 86 11.39 0.74 14.52
CA LEU A 86 12.24 0.28 15.63
C LEU A 86 12.79 -1.12 15.39
N GLY A 87 11.95 -2.05 14.93
CA GLY A 87 12.38 -3.40 14.56
C GLY A 87 13.38 -3.37 13.40
N SER A 88 13.16 -2.50 12.42
CA SER A 88 14.11 -2.21 11.33
C SER A 88 15.49 -1.84 11.87
N ALA A 89 15.54 -0.88 12.80
CA ALA A 89 16.77 -0.42 13.44
C ALA A 89 17.44 -1.52 14.28
N ALA A 90 16.66 -2.24 15.08
CA ALA A 90 17.18 -3.20 16.05
C ALA A 90 17.60 -4.55 15.44
N LEU A 91 16.94 -4.99 14.36
CA LEU A 91 17.13 -6.32 13.79
C LEU A 91 17.92 -6.34 12.48
N TRP A 92 18.01 -5.20 11.81
CA TRP A 92 18.59 -5.07 10.47
C TRP A 92 19.43 -3.80 10.32
N ASP A 93 19.94 -3.23 11.41
CA ASP A 93 20.71 -1.98 11.43
C ASP A 93 20.06 -0.86 10.60
N GLY A 94 18.73 -0.76 10.67
CA GLY A 94 17.96 0.22 9.92
C GLY A 94 17.05 -0.35 8.83
N GLY A 95 17.22 -1.63 8.49
CA GLY A 95 16.25 -2.38 7.69
C GLY A 95 16.78 -2.88 6.37
N PRO A 96 16.27 -4.05 5.92
CA PRO A 96 16.91 -4.79 4.87
C PRO A 96 16.75 -4.06 3.54
N VAL A 97 17.89 -3.90 2.88
CA VAL A 97 17.95 -3.46 1.50
C VAL A 97 17.93 -4.71 0.61
N ILE A 98 16.83 -4.92 -0.12
CA ILE A 98 16.60 -6.15 -0.89
C ILE A 98 17.25 -6.01 -2.27
N GLN A 99 18.43 -6.58 -2.44
CA GLN A 99 19.17 -6.56 -3.71
C GLN A 99 18.99 -7.84 -4.54
N THR A 100 18.85 -9.00 -3.89
CA THR A 100 18.68 -10.30 -4.55
C THR A 100 17.25 -10.83 -4.37
N GLY A 101 16.78 -11.66 -5.30
CA GLY A 101 15.46 -12.29 -5.19
C GLY A 101 14.31 -11.28 -5.07
N ARG A 102 14.36 -10.16 -5.81
CA ARG A 102 13.45 -9.02 -5.65
C ARG A 102 12.00 -9.31 -6.04
N ALA A 103 11.77 -10.22 -6.99
CA ALA A 103 10.43 -10.45 -7.57
C ALA A 103 9.36 -10.85 -6.54
N PRO A 104 9.59 -11.82 -5.63
CA PRO A 104 8.66 -12.11 -4.54
C PRO A 104 8.31 -10.88 -3.68
N ALA A 105 9.30 -10.05 -3.32
CA ALA A 105 9.06 -8.84 -2.54
C ALA A 105 8.26 -7.79 -3.33
N VAL A 106 8.52 -7.65 -4.63
CA VAL A 106 7.75 -6.79 -5.54
C VAL A 106 6.29 -7.28 -5.61
N PHE A 107 6.05 -8.58 -5.79
CA PHE A 107 4.68 -9.11 -5.83
C PHE A 107 3.96 -8.93 -4.49
N ALA A 108 4.63 -9.21 -3.37
CA ALA A 108 4.08 -9.01 -2.04
C ALA A 108 3.71 -7.54 -1.80
N ALA A 109 4.58 -6.60 -2.17
CA ALA A 109 4.30 -5.17 -2.09
C ALA A 109 3.09 -4.76 -2.95
N GLY A 110 3.01 -5.27 -4.18
CA GLY A 110 1.91 -4.99 -5.09
C GLY A 110 0.57 -5.51 -4.57
N LEU A 111 0.54 -6.74 -4.07
CA LEU A 111 -0.66 -7.35 -3.50
C LEU A 111 -1.08 -6.67 -2.19
N ALA A 112 -0.13 -6.30 -1.33
CA ALA A 112 -0.42 -5.54 -0.12
C ALA A 112 -1.01 -4.17 -0.44
N LEU A 113 -0.42 -3.45 -1.41
CA LEU A 113 -0.93 -2.16 -1.88
C LEU A 113 -2.34 -2.29 -2.48
N TRP A 114 -2.55 -3.29 -3.34
CA TRP A 114 -3.88 -3.57 -3.90
C TRP A 114 -4.91 -3.85 -2.79
N GLY A 115 -4.58 -4.72 -1.83
CA GLY A 115 -5.46 -5.06 -0.72
C GLY A 115 -5.82 -3.84 0.14
N ALA A 116 -4.85 -2.99 0.44
CA ALA A 116 -5.08 -1.72 1.13
C ALA A 116 -6.05 -0.81 0.35
N ILE A 117 -5.80 -0.59 -0.95
CA ILE A 117 -6.66 0.23 -1.81
C ILE A 117 -8.07 -0.37 -1.90
N LEU A 118 -8.21 -1.69 -2.04
CA LEU A 118 -9.50 -2.36 -2.09
C LEU A 118 -10.34 -2.12 -0.83
N LEU A 119 -9.71 -2.28 0.34
CA LEU A 119 -10.37 -2.05 1.62
C LEU A 119 -10.77 -0.57 1.75
N LEU A 120 -9.85 0.36 1.46
CA LEU A 120 -10.12 1.81 1.53
C LEU A 120 -11.21 2.25 0.56
N ALA A 121 -11.22 1.72 -0.67
CA ALA A 121 -12.25 2.02 -1.67
C ALA A 121 -13.65 1.66 -1.15
N GLY A 122 -13.79 0.55 -0.42
CA GLY A 122 -15.05 0.19 0.23
C GLY A 122 -15.36 1.00 1.49
N LEU A 123 -14.36 1.32 2.31
CA LEU A 123 -14.53 2.02 3.58
C LEU A 123 -14.88 3.50 3.41
N LEU A 124 -14.32 4.14 2.38
CA LEU A 124 -14.49 5.57 2.08
C LEU A 124 -15.64 5.85 1.09
N ALA A 125 -16.27 4.82 0.52
CA ALA A 125 -17.41 5.00 -0.36
C ALA A 125 -18.67 5.44 0.43
N ARG A 126 -19.36 6.48 -0.05
CA ARG A 126 -20.68 6.90 0.49
C ARG A 126 -21.74 5.78 0.40
N ARG A 127 -21.69 5.00 -0.69
CA ARG A 127 -22.59 3.86 -0.95
C ARG A 127 -21.74 2.63 -1.28
N PRO A 128 -21.27 1.89 -0.26
CA PRO A 128 -20.37 0.76 -0.48
C PRO A 128 -21.06 -0.31 -1.32
N SER A 129 -20.34 -0.83 -2.32
CA SER A 129 -20.74 -2.02 -3.06
C SER A 129 -19.48 -2.76 -3.46
N PRO A 130 -19.42 -4.09 -3.29
CA PRO A 130 -18.23 -4.87 -3.65
C PRO A 130 -17.75 -4.59 -5.08
N ALA A 131 -18.67 -4.50 -6.05
CA ALA A 131 -18.34 -4.26 -7.45
C ALA A 131 -17.68 -2.89 -7.69
N ARG A 132 -18.25 -1.80 -7.13
CA ARG A 132 -17.62 -0.47 -7.23
C ARG A 132 -16.29 -0.39 -6.48
N SER A 133 -16.19 -0.99 -5.29
CA SER A 133 -14.93 -1.00 -4.54
C SER A 133 -13.81 -1.69 -5.32
N ALA A 134 -14.11 -2.85 -5.92
CA ALA A 134 -13.15 -3.57 -6.75
C ALA A 134 -12.79 -2.79 -8.03
N ALA A 135 -13.77 -2.13 -8.67
CA ALA A 135 -13.53 -1.29 -9.83
C ALA A 135 -12.62 -0.10 -9.51
N THR A 136 -12.93 0.66 -8.44
CA THR A 136 -12.10 1.77 -7.96
C THR A 136 -10.71 1.29 -7.58
N ALA A 137 -10.60 0.14 -6.92
CA ALA A 137 -9.32 -0.41 -6.53
C ALA A 137 -8.45 -0.76 -7.73
N ALA A 138 -8.99 -1.41 -8.76
CA ALA A 138 -8.27 -1.67 -10.00
C ALA A 138 -7.88 -0.36 -10.71
N ALA A 139 -8.80 0.60 -10.80
CA ALA A 139 -8.56 1.88 -11.48
C ALA A 139 -7.45 2.73 -10.81
N VAL A 140 -7.31 2.65 -9.49
CA VAL A 140 -6.23 3.34 -8.74
C VAL A 140 -4.95 2.52 -8.72
N HIS A 141 -5.05 1.22 -8.43
CA HIS A 141 -3.90 0.35 -8.25
C HIS A 141 -3.11 0.16 -9.54
N LEU A 142 -3.76 -0.12 -10.67
CA LEU A 142 -3.06 -0.42 -11.92
C LEU A 142 -2.11 0.71 -12.39
N PRO A 143 -2.53 1.98 -12.51
CA PRO A 143 -1.62 3.04 -12.93
C PRO A 143 -0.54 3.32 -11.88
N LEU A 144 -0.89 3.31 -10.58
CA LEU A 144 0.08 3.53 -9.51
C LEU A 144 1.14 2.43 -9.50
N TRP A 145 0.72 1.17 -9.63
CA TRP A 145 1.60 0.02 -9.63
C TRP A 145 2.49 -0.02 -10.87
N ALA A 146 1.94 0.28 -12.04
CA ALA A 146 2.72 0.38 -13.27
C ALA A 146 3.83 1.45 -13.14
N LEU A 147 3.54 2.59 -12.50
CA LEU A 147 4.54 3.63 -12.23
C LEU A 147 5.63 3.13 -11.26
N LEU A 148 5.25 2.43 -10.18
CA LEU A 148 6.24 1.85 -9.25
C LEU A 148 7.10 0.78 -9.92
N CYS A 149 6.53 -0.07 -10.78
CA CYS A 149 7.28 -1.03 -11.58
C CYS A 149 8.22 -0.33 -12.58
N LEU A 150 7.81 0.80 -13.16
CA LEU A 150 8.67 1.60 -14.03
C LEU A 150 9.85 2.19 -13.25
N VAL A 151 9.61 2.70 -12.04
CA VAL A 151 10.70 3.14 -11.15
C VAL A 151 11.63 1.97 -10.80
N ASN A 152 11.08 0.77 -10.56
CA ASN A 152 11.87 -0.44 -10.33
C ASN A 152 12.73 -0.80 -11.55
N LEU A 153 12.17 -0.74 -12.76
CA LEU A 153 12.88 -0.97 -14.03
C LEU A 153 14.03 0.04 -14.21
N VAL A 154 13.75 1.33 -14.05
CA VAL A 154 14.77 2.40 -14.17
C VAL A 154 15.87 2.20 -13.13
N THR A 155 15.49 1.80 -11.92
CA THR A 155 16.45 1.47 -10.87
C THR A 155 17.30 0.28 -11.30
N GLY A 156 16.72 -0.83 -11.75
CA GLY A 156 17.46 -2.00 -12.23
C GLY A 156 18.48 -1.66 -13.31
N VAL A 157 18.04 -0.96 -14.37
CA VAL A 157 18.90 -0.56 -15.50
C VAL A 157 20.05 0.35 -15.06
N ARG A 158 19.76 1.41 -14.28
CA ARG A 158 20.77 2.38 -13.85
C ARG A 158 21.63 1.87 -12.69
N ALA A 159 21.13 0.92 -11.91
CA ALA A 159 21.80 0.42 -10.71
C ALA A 159 22.73 -0.73 -10.97
N ALA A 160 22.19 -1.74 -11.63
CA ALA A 160 22.77 -3.06 -11.68
C ALA A 160 23.52 -3.29 -13.00
N GLY A 161 23.45 -2.33 -13.94
CA GLY A 161 24.12 -2.40 -15.22
C GLY A 161 23.43 -3.29 -16.25
N TYR A 162 22.21 -3.77 -15.96
CA TYR A 162 21.40 -4.50 -16.92
C TYR A 162 20.92 -3.59 -18.04
N THR A 163 20.80 -4.17 -19.24
CA THR A 163 20.17 -3.51 -20.38
C THR A 163 18.65 -3.41 -20.16
N VAL A 164 18.01 -2.47 -20.86
CA VAL A 164 16.54 -2.37 -20.87
C VAL A 164 15.90 -3.69 -21.36
N ALA A 165 16.52 -4.36 -22.34
CA ALA A 165 15.99 -5.60 -22.89
C ALA A 165 15.96 -6.75 -21.87
N GLU A 166 16.95 -6.83 -20.98
CA GLU A 166 17.01 -7.84 -19.92
C GLU A 166 15.98 -7.58 -18.81
N GLU A 167 15.70 -6.32 -18.50
CA GLU A 167 14.78 -5.94 -17.43
C GLU A 167 13.31 -5.88 -17.87
N VAL A 168 13.02 -5.68 -19.17
CA VAL A 168 11.64 -5.60 -19.68
C VAL A 168 10.79 -6.83 -19.34
N PRO A 169 11.26 -8.08 -19.49
CA PRO A 169 10.50 -9.27 -19.08
C PRO A 169 10.14 -9.26 -17.58
N LEU A 170 11.06 -8.86 -16.72
CA LEU A 170 10.84 -8.74 -15.28
C LEU A 170 9.87 -7.61 -14.96
N PHE A 171 10.00 -6.46 -15.63
CA PHE A 171 9.06 -5.36 -15.53
C PHE A 171 7.64 -5.81 -15.90
N LEU A 172 7.46 -6.52 -17.02
CA LEU A 172 6.16 -7.03 -17.45
C LEU A 172 5.58 -8.00 -16.42
N LEU A 173 6.40 -8.90 -15.85
CA LEU A 173 5.95 -9.81 -14.80
C LEU A 173 5.54 -9.07 -13.53
N ASN A 174 6.34 -8.08 -13.11
CA ASN A 174 6.07 -7.23 -11.94
C ASN A 174 4.76 -6.46 -12.08
N VAL A 175 4.43 -5.96 -13.28
CA VAL A 175 3.14 -5.32 -13.55
C VAL A 175 2.01 -6.34 -13.61
N ALA A 176 2.23 -7.44 -14.35
CA ALA A 176 1.19 -8.40 -14.68
C ALA A 176 0.67 -9.15 -13.45
N VAL A 177 1.52 -9.64 -12.55
CA VAL A 177 1.08 -10.52 -11.47
C VAL A 177 0.09 -9.82 -10.52
N PRO A 178 0.42 -8.68 -9.87
CA PRO A 178 -0.55 -7.97 -9.03
C PRO A 178 -1.71 -7.37 -9.86
N GLY A 179 -1.44 -6.93 -11.09
CA GLY A 179 -2.46 -6.38 -11.98
C GLY A 179 -3.55 -7.39 -12.37
N ILE A 180 -3.16 -8.63 -12.67
CA ILE A 180 -4.09 -9.73 -12.96
C ILE A 180 -4.96 -10.02 -11.74
N VAL A 181 -4.38 -10.04 -10.53
CA VAL A 181 -5.17 -10.25 -9.30
C VAL A 181 -6.21 -9.15 -9.13
N ALA A 182 -5.83 -7.88 -9.33
CA ALA A 182 -6.76 -6.76 -9.25
C ALA A 182 -7.92 -6.86 -10.26
N MET A 183 -7.59 -7.19 -11.51
CA MET A 183 -8.57 -7.35 -12.58
C MET A 183 -9.46 -8.57 -12.42
N ALA A 184 -8.90 -9.70 -11.98
CA ALA A 184 -9.64 -10.93 -11.72
C ALA A 184 -10.63 -10.73 -10.57
N ALA A 185 -10.21 -10.06 -9.49
CA ALA A 185 -11.09 -9.71 -8.38
C ALA A 185 -12.27 -8.84 -8.83
N TRP A 186 -12.01 -7.80 -9.63
CA TRP A 186 -13.08 -6.97 -10.20
C TRP A 186 -14.02 -7.77 -11.11
N ALA A 187 -13.47 -8.58 -12.02
CA ALA A 187 -14.25 -9.40 -12.94
C ALA A 187 -15.13 -10.42 -12.21
N LEU A 188 -14.61 -11.09 -11.18
CA LEU A 188 -15.34 -12.06 -10.36
C LEU A 188 -16.51 -11.38 -9.64
N VAL A 189 -16.24 -10.28 -8.94
CA VAL A 189 -17.26 -9.57 -8.16
C VAL A 189 -18.34 -8.99 -9.07
N ARG A 190 -17.98 -8.50 -10.25
CA ARG A 190 -18.95 -8.03 -11.26
C ARG A 190 -19.89 -9.14 -11.72
N ARG A 191 -19.38 -10.36 -11.91
CA ARG A 191 -20.20 -11.51 -12.36
C ARG A 191 -21.20 -11.97 -11.31
N VAL A 192 -20.81 -11.96 -10.04
CA VAL A 192 -21.68 -12.39 -8.93
C VAL A 192 -22.76 -11.35 -8.63
N ALA A 193 -22.54 -10.08 -8.99
CA ALA A 193 -23.47 -8.98 -8.74
C ALA A 193 -24.47 -8.73 -9.90
N ALA A 194 -24.36 -9.48 -11.01
CA ALA A 194 -25.25 -9.43 -12.17
C ALA A 194 -26.28 -10.56 -12.08
#